data_AF-A0A3P9NDD7-F1
#
_entry.id   AF-A0A3P9NDD7-F1
#
_cell.length_a   1.000
_cell.length_b   1.000
_cell.length_c   1.000
_cell.angle_alpha   90.00
_cell.angle_beta   90.00
_cell.angle_gamma   90.00
#
_symmetry.space_group_name_H-M   'P 1'
#
loop_
_entity.id
_entity.type
_entity.pdbx_description
1 polymer ?
#
loop_
_entity_poly.entity_id
_entity_poly.type
_entity_poly.pdbx_seq_one_letter_code
_entity_poly.pdbx_strand_id
1 'polypeptide(L)'
;ALSKLSANFSHAEHFLLHQTDFYFIYLFIFIYLFFCLQRRYRAVYDYTAADDDEVSFLDGDMIVDVQKIDDGWMYGRVERTGQQGMLPANYVDEF
;
A
#
# COMPACT_ATOMS: atom_id res chain seq x y z
N ALA A 1 1.49 48.48 19.88
CA ALA A 1 0.43 47.55 19.43
C ALA A 1 0.90 46.71 18.24
N LEU A 2 1.41 47.33 17.17
CA LEU A 2 1.86 46.65 15.95
C LEU A 2 3.03 45.66 16.14
N SER A 3 4.01 45.96 17.00
CA SER A 3 5.14 45.07 17.28
C SER A 3 4.77 43.78 18.01
N LYS A 4 3.74 43.82 18.88
CA LYS A 4 3.20 42.62 19.54
C LYS A 4 2.40 41.76 18.57
N LEU A 5 1.72 42.39 17.61
CA LEU A 5 0.96 41.69 16.59
C LEU A 5 1.88 40.91 15.63
N SER A 6 3.00 41.51 15.20
CA SER A 6 3.95 40.82 14.30
C SER A 6 4.70 39.68 15.01
N ALA A 7 5.03 39.83 16.29
CA ALA A 7 5.65 38.76 17.08
C ALA A 7 4.69 37.57 17.29
N ASN A 8 3.40 37.83 17.56
CA ASN A 8 2.40 36.77 17.65
C ASN A 8 2.17 36.08 16.30
N PHE A 9 2.23 36.82 15.21
CA PHE A 9 2.12 36.29 13.85
C PHE A 9 3.30 35.37 13.52
N SER A 10 4.55 35.79 13.76
CA SER A 10 5.72 34.94 13.50
C SER A 10 5.80 33.71 14.43
N HIS A 11 5.33 33.84 15.67
CA HIS A 11 5.25 32.71 16.60
C HIS A 11 4.19 31.69 16.15
N ALA A 12 3.05 32.17 15.63
CA ALA A 12 2.02 31.33 15.04
C ALA A 12 2.52 30.63 13.77
N GLU A 13 3.21 31.33 12.86
CA GLU A 13 3.81 30.72 11.66
C GLU A 13 4.82 29.63 12.03
N HIS A 14 5.72 29.90 12.98
CA HIS A 14 6.68 28.90 13.44
C HIS A 14 5.97 27.69 14.08
N PHE A 15 4.96 27.91 14.92
CA PHE A 15 4.16 26.82 15.51
C PHE A 15 3.43 25.98 14.45
N LEU A 16 2.84 26.63 13.45
CA LEU A 16 2.13 25.97 12.36
C LEU A 16 3.08 25.15 11.48
N LEU A 17 4.30 25.64 11.21
CA LEU A 17 5.32 24.91 10.47
C LEU A 17 5.70 23.60 11.18
N HIS A 18 5.98 23.66 12.48
CA HIS A 18 6.24 22.45 13.29
C HIS A 18 5.05 21.49 13.23
N GLN A 19 3.82 22.01 13.38
CA GLN A 19 2.61 21.19 13.32
C GLN A 19 2.42 20.52 11.95
N THR A 20 2.69 21.21 10.85
CA THR A 20 2.65 20.62 9.50
C THR A 20 3.70 19.54 9.31
N ASP A 21 4.93 19.74 9.79
CA ASP A 21 6.01 18.74 9.71
C ASP A 21 5.64 17.47 10.48
N PHE A 22 5.03 17.60 11.67
CA PHE A 22 4.51 16.45 12.41
C PHE A 22 3.46 15.69 11.58
N TYR A 23 2.48 16.37 10.99
CA TYR A 23 1.47 15.71 10.15
C TYR A 23 2.08 15.00 8.95
N PHE A 24 3.10 15.58 8.30
CA PHE A 24 3.82 14.89 7.22
C PHE A 24 4.53 13.65 7.72
N ILE A 25 5.24 13.72 8.85
CA ILE A 25 5.92 12.57 9.45
C ILE A 25 4.90 11.48 9.80
N TYR A 26 3.78 11.83 10.45
CA TYR A 26 2.71 10.88 10.75
C TYR A 26 2.08 10.30 9.48
N LEU A 27 1.94 11.09 8.41
CA LEU A 27 1.44 10.61 7.12
C LEU A 27 2.43 9.64 6.47
N PHE A 28 3.73 9.93 6.46
CA PHE A 28 4.76 9.01 5.96
C PHE A 28 4.79 7.71 6.76
N ILE A 29 4.76 7.80 8.09
CA ILE A 29 4.70 6.62 8.96
C ILE A 29 3.41 5.85 8.73
N PHE A 30 2.27 6.53 8.60
CA PHE A 30 0.98 5.89 8.33
C PHE A 30 0.97 5.20 6.97
N ILE A 31 1.45 5.85 5.91
CA ILE A 31 1.56 5.27 4.57
C ILE A 31 2.50 4.06 4.60
N TYR A 32 3.67 4.20 5.24
CA TYR A 32 4.63 3.11 5.38
C TYR A 32 4.03 1.93 6.16
N LEU A 33 3.39 2.19 7.31
CA LEU A 33 2.70 1.17 8.10
C LEU A 33 1.55 0.55 7.33
N PHE A 34 0.76 1.34 6.59
CA PHE A 34 -0.31 0.85 5.75
C PHE A 34 0.20 -0.16 4.72
N PHE A 35 1.31 0.16 4.04
CA PHE A 35 1.95 -0.74 3.09
C PHE A 35 2.63 -1.94 3.77
N CYS A 36 3.27 -1.75 4.92
CA CYS A 36 3.91 -2.85 5.68
C CYS A 36 2.90 -3.80 6.32
N LEU A 37 1.67 -3.35 6.60
CA LEU A 37 0.60 -4.17 7.17
C LEU A 37 -0.24 -4.89 6.11
N GLN A 38 -0.02 -4.62 4.81
CA GLN A 38 -0.68 -5.40 3.76
C GLN A 38 -0.21 -6.85 3.81
N ARG A 39 -1.15 -7.79 3.73
CA ARG A 39 -0.82 -9.21 3.56
C ARG A 39 -0.12 -9.41 2.23
N ARG A 40 0.95 -10.19 2.24
CA ARG A 40 1.69 -10.60 1.05
C ARG A 40 1.52 -12.09 0.90
N TYR A 41 1.45 -12.52 -0.34
CA TYR A 41 1.36 -13.94 -0.68
C TYR A 41 2.48 -14.27 -1.63
N ARG A 42 2.94 -15.51 -1.59
CA ARG A 42 3.91 -16.05 -2.53
C ARG A 42 3.21 -17.08 -3.40
N ALA A 43 3.35 -16.94 -4.71
CA ALA A 43 2.93 -18.00 -5.63
C ALA A 43 3.75 -19.27 -5.36
N VAL A 44 3.07 -20.41 -5.29
CA VAL A 44 3.68 -21.73 -5.10
C VAL A 44 3.63 -22.60 -6.36
N TYR A 45 2.91 -22.13 -7.39
CA TYR A 45 2.83 -22.74 -8.71
C TYR A 45 2.76 -21.64 -9.77
N ASP A 46 3.11 -22.01 -11.00
CA ASP A 46 2.88 -21.16 -12.18
C ASP A 46 1.37 -21.10 -12.49
N TYR A 47 0.91 -19.91 -12.90
CA TYR A 47 -0.46 -19.70 -13.39
C TYR A 47 -0.46 -18.83 -14.64
N THR A 48 -1.19 -19.27 -15.66
CA THR A 48 -1.46 -18.49 -16.87
C THR A 48 -2.92 -18.06 -16.84
N ALA A 49 -3.15 -16.75 -16.92
CA ALA A 49 -4.49 -16.15 -16.96
C ALA A 49 -5.34 -16.81 -18.05
N ALA A 50 -6.54 -17.23 -17.68
CA ALA A 50 -7.50 -17.86 -18.56
C ALA A 50 -8.42 -16.85 -19.27
N ASP A 51 -8.58 -15.66 -18.70
CA ASP A 51 -9.39 -14.55 -19.21
C ASP A 51 -8.71 -13.19 -18.95
N ASP A 52 -9.23 -12.12 -19.54
CA ASP A 52 -8.64 -10.78 -19.54
C ASP A 52 -8.68 -10.08 -18.16
N ASP A 53 -9.50 -10.55 -17.23
CA ASP A 53 -9.59 -10.04 -15.85
C ASP A 53 -8.69 -10.79 -14.85
N GLU A 54 -8.02 -11.85 -15.30
CA GLU A 54 -7.08 -12.65 -14.52
C GLU A 54 -5.62 -12.20 -14.69
N VAL A 55 -4.74 -12.60 -13.76
CA VAL A 55 -3.31 -12.26 -13.81
C VAL A 55 -2.42 -13.50 -13.86
N SER A 56 -1.44 -13.49 -14.77
CA SER A 56 -0.43 -14.55 -14.87
C SER A 56 0.75 -14.31 -13.92
N PHE A 57 1.26 -15.37 -13.31
CA PHE A 57 2.41 -15.34 -12.40
C PHE A 57 3.20 -16.65 -12.45
N LEU A 58 4.42 -16.61 -11.92
CA LEU A 58 5.32 -17.76 -11.83
C LEU A 58 5.49 -18.19 -10.37
N ASP A 59 5.89 -19.44 -10.15
CA ASP A 59 6.31 -19.92 -8.82
C ASP A 59 7.35 -18.96 -8.23
N GLY A 60 7.09 -18.57 -6.99
CA GLY A 60 7.89 -17.64 -6.22
C GLY A 60 7.65 -16.16 -6.47
N ASP A 61 6.74 -15.78 -7.37
CA ASP A 61 6.30 -14.39 -7.47
C ASP A 61 5.59 -13.93 -6.19
N MET A 62 5.82 -12.67 -5.81
CA MET A 62 5.09 -12.02 -4.72
C MET A 62 3.80 -11.41 -5.24
N ILE A 63 2.70 -11.71 -4.56
CA ILE A 63 1.38 -11.14 -4.79
C ILE A 63 1.08 -10.15 -3.64
N VAL A 64 0.82 -8.91 -4.01
CA VAL A 64 0.57 -7.77 -3.11
C VAL A 64 -0.79 -7.15 -3.40
N ASP A 65 -1.22 -6.19 -2.56
CA ASP A 65 -2.53 -5.53 -2.65
C ASP A 65 -3.70 -6.53 -2.66
N VAL A 66 -3.54 -7.65 -1.93
CA VAL A 66 -4.42 -8.81 -2.07
C VAL A 66 -5.75 -8.62 -1.37
N GLN A 67 -6.83 -8.89 -2.09
CA GLN A 67 -8.20 -8.91 -1.60
C GLN A 67 -8.80 -10.31 -1.82
N LYS A 68 -9.22 -10.96 -0.74
CA LYS A 68 -9.93 -12.24 -0.84
C LYS A 68 -11.36 -11.99 -1.31
N ILE A 69 -11.77 -12.63 -2.41
CA ILE A 69 -13.13 -12.52 -2.94
C ILE A 69 -14.00 -13.62 -2.33
N ASP A 70 -13.53 -14.86 -2.43
CA ASP A 70 -14.13 -16.05 -1.80
C ASP A 70 -13.04 -17.10 -1.48
N ASP A 71 -13.41 -18.35 -1.22
CA ASP A 71 -12.46 -19.42 -0.89
C ASP A 71 -11.66 -19.94 -2.09
N GLY A 72 -12.11 -19.70 -3.32
CA GLY A 72 -11.43 -20.11 -4.55
C GLY A 72 -10.64 -18.99 -5.21
N TRP A 73 -11.04 -17.73 -5.04
CA TRP A 73 -10.50 -16.59 -5.78
C TRP A 73 -10.05 -15.42 -4.92
N MET A 74 -8.99 -14.78 -5.40
CA MET A 74 -8.44 -13.54 -4.86
C MET A 74 -8.21 -12.54 -5.99
N TYR A 75 -8.20 -11.27 -5.67
CA TYR A 75 -7.71 -10.22 -6.55
C TYR A 75 -6.38 -9.70 -6.00
N GLY A 76 -5.37 -9.53 -6.85
CA GLY A 76 -4.06 -9.09 -6.39
C GLY A 76 -3.17 -8.58 -7.50
N ARG A 77 -2.02 -8.04 -7.13
CA ARG A 77 -1.00 -7.52 -8.03
C ARG A 77 0.26 -8.37 -7.96
N VAL A 78 0.76 -8.82 -9.10
CA VAL A 78 2.05 -9.51 -9.20
C VAL A 78 3.16 -8.46 -9.14
N GLU A 79 3.98 -8.50 -8.09
CA GLU A 79 4.99 -7.48 -7.83
C GLU A 79 6.04 -7.38 -8.96
N ARG A 80 6.43 -8.52 -9.54
CA ARG A 80 7.43 -8.59 -10.62
C ARG A 80 6.97 -7.90 -11.91
N THR A 81 5.69 -8.03 -12.27
CA THR A 81 5.16 -7.51 -13.55
C THR A 81 4.36 -6.22 -13.39
N GLY A 82 3.91 -5.92 -12.16
CA GLY A 82 2.99 -4.82 -11.86
C GLY A 82 1.55 -5.07 -12.30
N GLN A 83 1.27 -6.19 -12.98
CA GLN A 83 -0.07 -6.54 -13.44
C GLN A 83 -0.96 -6.93 -12.27
N GLN A 84 -2.25 -6.68 -12.41
CA GLN A 84 -3.26 -6.96 -11.38
C GLN A 84 -4.48 -7.62 -12.01
N GLY A 85 -5.09 -8.53 -11.27
CA GLY A 85 -6.21 -9.31 -11.75
C GLY A 85 -6.66 -10.36 -10.75
N MET A 86 -7.65 -11.15 -11.16
CA MET A 86 -8.11 -12.33 -10.47
C MET A 86 -7.04 -13.44 -10.50
N LEU A 87 -6.92 -14.18 -9.40
CA LEU A 87 -6.02 -15.31 -9.26
C LEU A 87 -6.61 -16.40 -8.36
N PRO A 88 -6.27 -17.67 -8.59
CA PRO A 88 -6.74 -18.78 -7.78
C PRO A 88 -6.07 -18.77 -6.38
N ALA A 89 -6.89 -18.80 -5.33
CA ALA A 89 -6.45 -18.73 -3.95
C ALA A 89 -5.55 -19.90 -3.53
N ASN A 90 -5.72 -21.08 -4.15
CA ASN A 90 -4.96 -22.29 -3.85
C ASN A 90 -3.60 -22.38 -4.57
N TYR A 91 -3.22 -21.35 -5.33
CA TYR A 91 -1.92 -21.25 -6.01
C TYR A 91 -0.94 -20.33 -5.27
N VAL A 92 -1.37 -19.75 -4.15
CA VAL A 92 -0.60 -18.78 -3.39
C VAL A 92 -0.70 -19.08 -1.90
N ASP A 93 0.39 -18.87 -1.17
CA ASP A 93 0.45 -19.02 0.29
C ASP A 93 0.81 -17.69 0.95
N GLU A 94 0.28 -17.43 2.16
CA GLU A 94 0.61 -16.23 2.93
C GLU A 94 2.11 -16.23 3.32
N PHE A 95 2.80 -15.10 3.13
CA PHE A 95 4.24 -14.93 3.34
C PHE A 95 4.56 -13.99 4.51
#